data_AF-A0A3M9LKE7-F1
#
_entry.id   AF-A0A3M9LKE7-F1
#
_cell.length_a   1.000
_cell.length_b   1.000
_cell.length_c   1.000
_cell.angle_alpha   90.00
_cell.angle_beta   90.00
_cell.angle_gamma   90.00
#
_symmetry.space_group_name_H-M   'P 1'
#
loop_
_entity.id
_entity.type
_entity.pdbx_description
1 polymer ?
#
loop_
_entity_poly.entity_id
_entity_poly.type
_entity_poly.pdbx_seq_one_letter_code
_entity_poly.pdbx_strand_id
1 'polypeptide(L)'
;MDINMTEEVQNLLKDEGFKKEEIQEIIEKAESNGKKLKHKSEDTFIAKDDSENLTTYAVYTISGEGINLNNVYSHKMHIDGLTGGELHEVENDDQSEWICQKCNETALERNVDMSYMGVTRAGPAIVCPKCQEFYVSDGVAKTLKTAESILEEKRA
;
A
#
# COMPACT_ATOMS: atom_id res chain seq x y z
N MET A 1 16.84 5.19 11.92
CA MET A 1 17.10 3.91 11.22
C MET A 1 17.76 4.24 9.88
N ASP A 2 18.84 3.58 9.46
CA ASP A 2 19.47 3.92 8.17
C ASP A 2 18.77 3.23 7.01
N ILE A 3 18.23 4.03 6.07
CA ILE A 3 17.65 3.56 4.81
C ILE A 3 18.69 3.64 3.70
N ASN A 4 19.00 2.47 3.14
CA ASN A 4 19.77 2.28 1.93
C ASN A 4 18.82 2.17 0.73
N MET A 5 19.24 2.70 -0.41
CA MET A 5 18.46 2.71 -1.65
C MET A 5 19.40 2.80 -2.84
N THR A 6 19.05 2.13 -3.94
CA THR A 6 19.76 2.23 -5.21
C THR A 6 19.56 3.60 -5.85
N GLU A 7 20.38 3.97 -6.83
CA GLU A 7 20.20 5.21 -7.60
C GLU A 7 18.83 5.26 -8.29
N GLU A 8 18.33 4.11 -8.76
CA GLU A 8 17.01 3.98 -9.37
C GLU A 8 15.90 4.38 -8.41
N VAL A 9 15.94 3.89 -7.17
CA VAL A 9 14.97 4.23 -6.12
C VAL A 9 15.12 5.69 -5.70
N GLN A 10 16.34 6.23 -5.61
CA GLN A 10 16.55 7.65 -5.33
C GLN A 10 15.94 8.56 -6.40
N ASN A 11 16.04 8.18 -7.67
CA ASN A 11 15.43 8.92 -8.76
C ASN A 11 13.90 8.79 -8.72
N LEU A 12 13.37 7.61 -8.44
CA LEU A 12 11.93 7.39 -8.25
C LEU A 12 11.36 8.31 -7.15
N LEU A 13 12.03 8.42 -6.00
CA LEU A 13 11.59 9.34 -4.94
C LEU A 13 11.53 10.78 -5.43
N LYS A 14 12.54 11.24 -6.18
CA LYS A 14 12.58 12.61 -6.71
C LYS A 14 11.48 12.85 -7.74
N ASP A 15 11.27 11.91 -8.65
CA ASP A 15 10.28 12.02 -9.73
C ASP A 15 8.85 12.05 -9.18
N GLU A 16 8.60 11.28 -8.12
CA GLU A 16 7.32 11.22 -7.41
C GLU A 16 7.18 12.29 -6.31
N GLY A 17 8.22 13.09 -6.09
CA GLY A 17 8.21 14.19 -5.12
C GLY A 17 8.29 13.77 -3.64
N PHE A 18 8.71 12.53 -3.35
CA PHE A 18 8.87 12.02 -2.00
C PHE A 18 10.22 12.39 -1.38
N LYS A 19 10.20 12.81 -0.12
CA LYS A 19 11.43 12.98 0.67
C LYS A 19 11.82 11.67 1.33
N LYS A 20 13.12 11.44 1.46
CA LYS A 20 13.65 10.25 2.14
C LYS A 20 13.14 10.17 3.58
N GLU A 21 13.09 11.31 4.26
CA GLU A 21 12.68 11.44 5.65
C GLU A 21 11.21 11.02 5.83
N GLU A 22 10.33 11.41 4.91
CA GLU A 22 8.92 11.01 4.91
C GLU A 22 8.79 9.49 4.78
N ILE A 23 9.49 8.87 3.83
CA ILE A 23 9.47 7.41 3.66
C ILE A 23 10.04 6.70 4.90
N GLN A 24 11.06 7.27 5.52
CA GLN A 24 11.62 6.73 6.76
C GLN A 24 10.60 6.75 7.89
N GLU A 25 9.88 7.85 8.07
CA GLU A 25 8.82 7.94 9.08
C GLU A 25 7.70 6.91 8.84
N ILE A 26 7.31 6.68 7.59
CA ILE A 26 6.30 5.67 7.23
C ILE A 26 6.75 4.28 7.68
N ILE A 27 8.01 3.92 7.39
CA ILE A 27 8.55 2.62 7.78
C ILE A 27 8.69 2.52 9.29
N GLU A 28 9.25 3.53 9.96
CA GLU A 28 9.43 3.53 11.42
C GLU A 28 8.09 3.43 12.17
N LYS A 29 7.06 4.15 11.71
CA LYS A 29 5.69 4.01 12.25
C LYS A 29 5.17 2.59 12.08
N ALA A 30 5.33 2.00 10.89
CA ALA A 30 4.84 0.66 10.58
C ALA A 30 5.58 -0.45 11.35
N GLU A 31 6.89 -0.28 11.58
CA GLU A 31 7.69 -1.13 12.46
C GLU A 31 7.22 -1.02 13.93
N SER A 32 6.88 0.19 14.38
CA SER A 32 6.44 0.43 15.76
C SER A 32 5.03 -0.09 16.05
N ASN A 33 4.09 0.04 15.11
CA ASN A 33 2.67 -0.28 15.33
C ASN A 33 2.21 -1.59 14.66
N GLY A 34 3.08 -2.24 13.88
CA GLY A 34 2.80 -3.49 13.17
C GLY A 34 1.91 -3.33 11.93
N LYS A 35 1.50 -2.12 11.54
CA LYS A 35 0.69 -1.83 10.34
C LYS A 35 1.52 -1.95 9.05
N LYS A 36 2.03 -3.14 8.80
CA LYS A 36 2.76 -3.53 7.60
C LYS A 36 2.35 -4.92 7.14
N LEU A 37 2.57 -5.19 5.86
CA LEU A 37 2.50 -6.53 5.30
C LEU A 37 3.92 -7.10 5.20
N LYS A 38 4.08 -8.40 5.45
CA LYS A 38 5.30 -9.18 5.18
C LYS A 38 5.01 -10.20 4.10
N HIS A 39 5.90 -10.34 3.13
CA HIS A 39 5.81 -11.38 2.11
C HIS A 39 6.01 -12.78 2.73
N LYS A 40 5.29 -13.79 2.25
CA LYS A 40 5.33 -15.15 2.82
C LYS A 40 6.69 -15.84 2.63
N SER A 41 7.33 -15.63 1.49
CA SER A 41 8.57 -16.31 1.10
C SER A 41 9.83 -15.44 1.18
N GLU A 42 9.65 -14.13 1.33
CA GLU A 42 10.74 -13.15 1.28
C GLU A 42 10.72 -12.26 2.53
N ASP A 43 11.87 -11.72 2.92
CA ASP A 43 11.95 -10.67 3.95
C ASP A 43 11.62 -9.29 3.37
N THR A 44 10.61 -9.25 2.49
CA THR A 44 10.05 -8.06 1.86
C THR A 44 8.82 -7.61 2.63
N PHE A 45 8.71 -6.31 2.86
CA PHE A 45 7.66 -5.68 3.64
C PHE A 45 7.01 -4.54 2.87
N ILE A 46 5.74 -4.27 3.16
CA ILE A 46 5.01 -3.08 2.69
C ILE A 46 4.55 -2.29 3.92
N ALA A 47 5.07 -1.08 4.07
CA ALA A 47 4.53 -0.07 4.97
C ALA A 47 3.60 0.87 4.20
N LYS A 48 2.63 1.45 4.89
CA LYS A 48 1.66 2.40 4.32
C LYS A 48 1.44 3.56 5.27
N ASP A 49 1.21 4.73 4.70
CA ASP A 49 0.65 5.89 5.39
C ASP A 49 -0.46 6.50 4.53
N ASP A 50 -1.61 6.75 5.14
CA ASP A 50 -2.78 7.39 4.56
C ASP A 50 -2.90 8.81 5.13
N SER A 51 -2.20 9.77 4.53
CA SER A 51 -2.18 11.18 4.97
C SER A 51 -2.50 12.14 3.84
N GLU A 52 -3.12 13.28 4.17
CA GLU A 52 -3.33 14.41 3.24
C GLU A 52 -3.97 14.09 1.87
N ASN A 53 -4.89 13.11 1.82
CA ASN A 53 -5.50 12.59 0.58
C ASN A 53 -4.52 11.87 -0.37
N LEU A 54 -3.39 11.40 0.15
CA LEU A 54 -2.42 10.60 -0.57
C LEU A 54 -2.11 9.36 0.27
N THR A 55 -2.40 8.19 -0.28
CA THR A 55 -1.94 6.94 0.32
C THR A 55 -0.59 6.60 -0.26
N THR A 56 0.44 6.53 0.58
CA THR A 56 1.82 6.24 0.18
C THR A 56 2.25 4.88 0.71
N TYR A 57 2.94 4.12 -0.12
CA TYR A 57 3.43 2.78 0.18
C TYR A 57 4.93 2.73 0.01
N ALA A 58 5.61 2.12 0.98
CA ALA A 58 7.04 1.87 0.94
C ALA A 58 7.27 0.35 0.97
N VAL A 59 7.91 -0.16 -0.09
CA VAL A 59 8.33 -1.57 -0.17
C VAL A 59 9.80 -1.66 0.19
N TYR A 60 10.13 -2.46 1.19
CA TYR A 60 11.49 -2.54 1.70
C TYR A 60 11.84 -3.95 2.15
N THR A 61 13.14 -4.24 2.23
CA THR A 61 13.68 -5.45 2.86
C THR A 61 14.54 -5.07 4.05
N ILE A 62 14.62 -5.99 5.01
CA ILE A 62 15.50 -5.85 6.17
C ILE A 62 16.75 -6.68 5.89
N SER A 63 17.93 -6.08 6.00
CA SER A 63 19.22 -6.75 5.77
C SER A 63 20.19 -6.40 6.88
N GLY A 64 20.39 -7.32 7.82
CA GLY A 64 21.19 -7.07 9.03
C GLY A 64 20.55 -5.99 9.90
N GLU A 65 21.26 -4.89 10.13
CA GLU A 65 20.78 -3.75 10.93
C GLU A 65 20.19 -2.60 10.08
N GLY A 66 20.17 -2.76 8.74
CA GLY A 66 19.73 -1.72 7.81
C GLY A 66 18.42 -2.07 7.08
N ILE A 67 17.72 -1.03 6.62
CA ILE A 67 16.62 -1.16 5.67
C ILE A 67 17.14 -0.92 4.25
N ASN A 68 16.74 -1.76 3.32
CA ASN A 68 16.86 -1.49 1.88
C ASN A 68 15.49 -1.14 1.33
N LEU A 69 15.32 0.10 0.86
CA LEU A 69 14.12 0.54 0.18
C LEU A 69 14.15 0.05 -1.27
N ASN A 70 13.15 -0.74 -1.66
CA ASN A 70 13.06 -1.38 -2.95
C ASN A 70 12.14 -0.63 -3.92
N ASN A 71 11.02 -0.07 -3.41
CA ASN A 71 10.05 0.65 -4.22
C ASN A 71 9.23 1.63 -3.37
N VAL A 72 8.70 2.67 -4.01
CA VAL A 72 7.74 3.61 -3.43
C VAL A 72 6.66 3.92 -4.46
N TYR A 73 5.40 3.86 -4.05
CA TYR A 73 4.27 4.21 -4.90
C TYR A 73 3.14 4.82 -4.07
N SER A 74 2.19 5.47 -4.75
CA SER A 74 1.10 6.17 -4.10
C SER A 74 -0.15 6.26 -4.98
N HIS A 75 -1.27 6.64 -4.38
CA HIS A 75 -2.50 7.01 -5.07
C HIS A 75 -3.31 7.98 -4.22
N LYS A 76 -4.17 8.79 -4.86
CA LYS A 76 -5.06 9.75 -4.18
C LYS A 76 -6.44 9.18 -3.86
N MET A 77 -6.81 8.04 -4.44
CA MET A 77 -8.10 7.41 -4.14
C MET A 77 -8.19 7.00 -2.66
N HIS A 78 -9.31 7.34 -2.01
CA HIS A 78 -9.62 6.90 -0.66
C HIS A 78 -10.24 5.50 -0.71
N ILE A 79 -9.78 4.58 0.13
CA ILE A 79 -10.34 3.22 0.21
C ILE A 79 -11.50 3.26 1.22
N ASP A 80 -12.72 3.14 0.73
CA ASP A 80 -13.96 3.25 1.53
C ASP A 80 -14.24 1.96 2.33
N GLY A 81 -13.83 0.81 1.80
CA GLY A 81 -14.06 -0.51 2.42
C GLY A 81 -14.19 -1.61 1.38
N LEU A 82 -14.62 -2.81 1.80
CA LEU A 82 -14.84 -3.92 0.87
C LEU A 82 -16.04 -3.67 -0.03
N THR A 83 -15.88 -3.99 -1.32
CA THR A 83 -17.00 -3.97 -2.26
C THR A 83 -18.04 -5.00 -1.84
N GLY A 84 -19.27 -4.54 -1.60
CA GLY A 84 -20.37 -5.40 -1.15
C GLY A 84 -20.54 -5.51 0.36
N GLY A 85 -19.77 -4.78 1.17
CA GLY A 85 -20.01 -4.63 2.60
C GLY A 85 -19.03 -5.41 3.47
N GLU A 86 -19.51 -6.41 4.21
CA GLU A 86 -18.68 -7.11 5.20
C GLU A 86 -17.90 -8.27 4.59
N LEU A 87 -16.79 -8.63 5.25
CA LEU A 87 -16.04 -9.86 4.95
C LEU A 87 -16.92 -11.06 5.26
N HIS A 88 -17.38 -11.73 4.21
CA HIS A 88 -17.98 -13.06 4.32
C HIS A 88 -16.90 -14.11 4.07
N GLU A 89 -16.81 -15.11 4.94
CA GLU A 89 -15.97 -16.30 4.70
C GLU A 89 -16.45 -16.97 3.42
N VAL A 90 -15.59 -17.03 2.40
CA VAL A 90 -15.84 -17.79 1.18
C VAL A 90 -14.94 -19.03 1.23
N GLU A 91 -15.48 -20.19 0.87
CA GLU A 91 -14.73 -21.46 0.91
C GLU A 91 -13.44 -21.45 0.06
N ASN A 92 -13.29 -20.47 -0.85
CA ASN A 92 -12.12 -20.30 -1.71
C ASN A 92 -11.66 -18.84 -1.73
N ASP A 93 -11.33 -18.28 -0.56
CA ASP A 93 -10.70 -16.96 -0.50
C ASP A 93 -9.35 -16.98 -1.22
N ASP A 94 -9.21 -16.14 -2.25
CA ASP A 94 -7.93 -15.87 -2.90
C ASP A 94 -6.92 -15.34 -1.87
N GLN A 95 -6.11 -16.24 -1.33
CA GLN A 95 -5.06 -15.89 -0.38
C GLN A 95 -3.96 -15.13 -1.11
N SER A 96 -3.61 -13.96 -0.58
CA SER A 96 -2.46 -13.23 -1.09
C SER A 96 -1.14 -13.83 -0.60
N GLU A 97 -0.04 -13.37 -1.17
CA GLU A 97 1.32 -13.69 -0.73
C GLU A 97 1.76 -12.90 0.52
N TRP A 98 0.84 -12.13 1.12
CA TRP A 98 1.14 -11.20 2.20
C TRP A 98 0.56 -11.66 3.54
N ILE A 99 1.32 -11.42 4.62
CA ILE A 99 0.92 -11.65 6.01
C ILE A 99 0.85 -10.29 6.70
N CYS A 100 -0.28 -9.97 7.32
CA CYS A 100 -0.41 -8.76 8.12
C CYS A 100 0.37 -8.89 9.43
N GLN A 101 1.36 -8.04 9.66
CA GLN A 101 2.22 -8.13 10.86
C GLN A 101 1.51 -7.65 12.14
N LYS A 102 0.42 -6.89 12.02
CA LYS A 102 -0.41 -6.45 13.15
C LYS A 102 -1.21 -7.60 13.76
N CYS A 103 -1.72 -8.48 12.90
CA CYS A 103 -2.67 -9.54 13.25
C CYS A 103 -2.11 -10.95 13.12
N ASN A 104 -0.98 -11.09 12.42
CA ASN A 104 -0.35 -12.32 12.02
C ASN A 104 -1.25 -13.26 11.20
N GLU A 105 -2.18 -12.69 10.42
CA GLU A 105 -3.07 -13.43 9.53
C GLU A 105 -2.63 -13.26 8.07
N THR A 106 -2.90 -14.28 7.26
CA THR A 106 -2.74 -14.17 5.80
C THR A 106 -3.74 -13.15 5.26
N ALA A 107 -3.25 -12.16 4.53
CA ALA A 107 -4.11 -11.20 3.86
C ALA A 107 -4.74 -11.83 2.60
N LEU A 108 -5.89 -11.31 2.21
CA LEU A 108 -6.72 -11.82 1.12
C LEU A 108 -6.73 -10.82 -0.03
N GLU A 109 -6.87 -11.31 -1.26
CA GLU A 109 -7.15 -10.46 -2.41
C GLU A 109 -8.66 -10.24 -2.52
N ARG A 110 -9.08 -8.97 -2.46
CA ARG A 110 -10.49 -8.56 -2.49
C ARG A 110 -10.68 -7.27 -3.26
N ASN A 111 -11.89 -7.10 -3.79
CA ASN A 111 -12.28 -5.81 -4.30
C ASN A 111 -12.69 -4.89 -3.15
N VAL A 112 -12.16 -3.67 -3.18
CA VAL A 112 -12.52 -2.58 -2.29
C VAL A 112 -13.12 -1.46 -3.11
N ASP A 113 -14.08 -0.77 -2.53
CA ASP A 113 -14.62 0.46 -3.07
C ASP A 113 -13.64 1.59 -2.77
N MET A 114 -13.28 2.32 -3.82
CA MET A 114 -12.34 3.42 -3.78
C MET A 114 -12.98 4.67 -4.36
N SER A 115 -12.91 5.78 -3.63
CA SER A 115 -13.52 7.04 -4.01
C SER A 115 -12.49 8.12 -4.30
N TYR A 116 -12.72 8.87 -5.37
CA TYR A 116 -11.95 10.07 -5.69
C TYR A 116 -12.84 11.10 -6.40
N MET A 117 -12.79 12.35 -5.95
CA MET A 117 -13.63 13.44 -6.47
C MET A 117 -15.13 13.09 -6.52
N GLY A 118 -15.66 12.27 -5.62
CA GLY A 118 -17.07 11.84 -5.60
C GLY A 118 -17.43 10.80 -6.67
N VAL A 119 -16.45 10.16 -7.30
CA VAL A 119 -16.63 8.96 -8.11
C VAL A 119 -16.11 7.76 -7.33
N THR A 120 -16.95 6.75 -7.13
CA THR A 120 -16.57 5.48 -6.49
C THR A 120 -16.40 4.38 -7.53
N ARG A 121 -15.34 3.59 -7.39
CA ARG A 121 -15.01 2.44 -8.24
C ARG A 121 -14.52 1.28 -7.37
N ALA A 122 -14.95 0.08 -7.71
CA ALA A 122 -14.38 -1.13 -7.13
C ALA A 122 -13.04 -1.45 -7.81
N GLY A 123 -12.04 -1.86 -7.02
CA GLY A 123 -10.76 -2.34 -7.55
C GLY A 123 -10.06 -3.29 -6.59
N PRO A 124 -9.10 -4.08 -7.09
CA PRO A 124 -8.43 -5.10 -6.29
C PRO A 124 -7.51 -4.48 -5.23
N ALA A 125 -7.54 -5.04 -4.03
CA ALA A 125 -6.71 -4.68 -2.90
C ALA A 125 -6.35 -5.92 -2.07
N ILE A 126 -5.31 -5.78 -1.28
CA ILE A 126 -4.85 -6.75 -0.28
C ILE A 126 -5.46 -6.34 1.05
N VAL A 127 -6.24 -7.24 1.65
CA VAL A 127 -7.05 -6.95 2.83
C VAL A 127 -6.71 -7.92 3.95
N CYS A 128 -6.39 -7.39 5.13
CA CYS A 128 -6.30 -8.25 6.31
C CYS A 128 -7.71 -8.61 6.80
N PRO A 129 -8.07 -9.90 6.90
CA PRO A 129 -9.42 -10.31 7.29
C PRO A 129 -9.77 -9.93 8.75
N LYS A 130 -8.75 -9.74 9.60
CA LYS A 130 -8.93 -9.53 11.05
C LYS A 130 -8.96 -8.08 11.47
N CYS A 131 -8.04 -7.26 10.97
CA CYS A 131 -7.98 -5.83 11.31
C CYS A 131 -8.44 -4.90 10.19
N GLN A 132 -8.86 -5.44 9.04
CA GLN A 132 -9.37 -4.68 7.90
C GLN A 132 -8.42 -3.55 7.46
N GLU A 133 -7.11 -3.81 7.55
CA GLU A 133 -6.14 -2.91 6.93
C GLU A 133 -6.11 -3.22 5.43
N PHE A 134 -6.25 -2.17 4.63
CA PHE A 134 -6.29 -2.24 3.17
C PHE A 134 -4.97 -1.74 2.58
N TYR A 135 -4.47 -2.46 1.59
CA TYR A 135 -3.29 -2.10 0.81
C TYR A 135 -3.58 -2.32 -0.67
N VAL A 136 -2.92 -1.59 -1.56
CA VAL A 136 -2.94 -1.87 -3.00
C VAL A 136 -1.55 -2.22 -3.47
N SER A 137 -1.42 -3.00 -4.54
CA SER A 137 -0.13 -3.27 -5.17
C SER A 137 0.30 -2.10 -6.06
N ASP A 138 1.60 -2.04 -6.40
CA ASP A 138 2.14 -1.01 -7.32
C ASP A 138 1.39 -0.97 -8.67
N GLY A 139 1.09 -2.14 -9.25
CA GLY A 139 0.34 -2.22 -10.50
C GLY A 139 -1.07 -1.62 -10.39
N VAL A 140 -1.74 -1.83 -9.26
CA VAL A 140 -3.04 -1.21 -9.00
C VAL A 140 -2.87 0.29 -8.78
N ALA A 141 -1.89 0.73 -7.98
CA ALA A 141 -1.63 2.14 -7.74
C ALA A 141 -1.39 2.93 -9.05
N LYS A 142 -0.63 2.37 -10.01
CA LYS A 142 -0.45 2.96 -11.35
C LYS A 142 -1.76 3.10 -12.12
N THR A 143 -2.63 2.10 -12.01
CA THR A 143 -3.97 2.14 -12.63
C THR A 143 -4.85 3.21 -11.99
N LEU A 144 -4.79 3.35 -10.65
CA LEU A 144 -5.49 4.38 -9.90
C LEU A 144 -5.01 5.79 -10.28
N LYS A 145 -3.68 6.01 -10.34
CA LYS A 145 -3.11 7.28 -10.83
C LYS A 145 -3.63 7.67 -12.22
N THR A 146 -3.70 6.71 -13.14
CA THR A 146 -4.25 6.96 -14.48
C THR A 146 -5.72 7.37 -14.42
N ALA A 147 -6.52 6.69 -13.61
CA ALA A 147 -7.93 7.05 -13.42
C ALA A 147 -8.10 8.43 -12.75
N GLU A 148 -7.25 8.76 -11.77
CA GLU A 148 -7.20 10.07 -11.11
C GLU A 148 -6.93 11.19 -12.13
N SER A 149 -5.90 11.05 -12.98
CA SER A 149 -5.59 12.04 -14.01
C SER A 149 -6.76 12.26 -14.98
N ILE A 150 -7.43 11.19 -15.42
CA ILE A 150 -8.61 11.29 -16.31
C ILE A 150 -9.77 12.04 -15.62
N LEU A 151 -9.97 11.81 -14.32
CA LEU A 151 -11.01 12.46 -13.54
C LEU A 151 -10.71 13.95 -13.31
N GLU A 152 -9.45 14.28 -13.06
CA GLU A 152 -8.95 15.65 -12.93
C GLU A 152 -9.11 16.41 -14.25
N GLU A 153 -8.69 15.84 -15.37
CA GLU A 153 -8.83 16.46 -16.71
C GLU A 153 -10.29 16.70 -17.11
N LYS A 154 -11.21 15.79 -16.77
CA LYS A 154 -12.63 15.95 -17.11
C LYS A 154 -13.35 17.00 -16.28
N ARG A 155 -12.75 17.46 -15.19
CA ARG A 155 -13.33 18.45 -14.26
C ARG A 155 -12.59 19.79 -14.26
N ALA A 156 -11.42 19.86 -14.88
CA ALA A 156 -10.70 21.10 -15.19
C ALA A 156 -11.33 21.83 -16.38
#